data_AF-A0A162B1N3-F1
#
_entry.id   AF-A0A162B1N3-F1
#
_cell.length_a   1.000
_cell.length_b   1.000
_cell.length_c   1.000
_cell.angle_alpha   90.00
_cell.angle_beta   90.00
_cell.angle_gamma   90.00
#
_symmetry.space_group_name_H-M   'P 1'
#
loop_
_entity.id
_entity.type
_entity.pdbx_description
1 polymer ?
#
loop_
_entity_poly.entity_id
_entity_poly.type
_entity_poly.pdbx_seq_one_letter_code
_entity_poly.pdbx_strand_id
1 'polypeptide(L)'
;MEKTALGMFEATKTKDKKQTDSKTRTSSKAANQGLKYSTAFWFVAVLAGQWFFFYYIISFYGFSVINDNMEIWNRWEVFGKTPYQVGDFAGNLAFAAHAIGAGFVAFGGALQLLPQMRRYFPKFHKANGYLYLLTVFALSVSGFYLVWVRDQHPITLDGIGTSINGILILAFTFFCARTAIKKDIRNHRKWAVRLFLVSNAQWFLRLGVFSYLVTGTSLGLDPKFGDPFFPMWTFGCFVIPLVMAELYFLAGDTHRSAVKWIAAGSLSILTVLMLVGMLGFTPFLIMVMSGGEISI
;
A
#
# COMPACT_ATOMS: atom_id res chain seq x y z
N MET A 1 -65.56 -7.67 -22.55
CA MET A 1 -64.38 -6.83 -22.87
C MET A 1 -63.48 -6.56 -21.66
N GLU A 2 -64.01 -6.50 -20.43
CA GLU A 2 -63.26 -6.15 -19.22
C GLU A 2 -62.21 -7.19 -18.77
N LYS A 3 -62.48 -8.50 -18.94
CA LYS A 3 -61.51 -9.58 -18.64
C LYS A 3 -60.26 -9.57 -19.53
N THR A 4 -60.35 -9.01 -20.73
CA THR A 4 -59.25 -8.97 -21.71
C THR A 4 -58.25 -7.85 -21.38
N ALA A 5 -58.75 -6.70 -20.90
CA ALA A 5 -57.92 -5.57 -20.51
C ALA A 5 -57.09 -5.87 -19.24
N LEU A 6 -57.68 -6.57 -18.26
CA LEU A 6 -57.00 -6.96 -17.01
C LEU A 6 -55.83 -7.93 -17.29
N GLY A 7 -56.03 -8.92 -18.16
CA GLY A 7 -54.98 -9.87 -18.56
C GLY A 7 -53.82 -9.23 -19.32
N MET A 8 -54.09 -8.22 -20.15
CA MET A 8 -53.04 -7.45 -20.84
C MET A 8 -52.22 -6.59 -19.87
N PHE A 9 -52.87 -6.00 -18.85
CA PHE A 9 -52.20 -5.20 -17.84
C PHE A 9 -51.27 -6.04 -16.94
N GLU A 10 -51.73 -7.22 -16.51
CA GLU A 10 -50.90 -8.15 -15.74
C GLU A 10 -49.72 -8.73 -16.54
N ALA A 11 -49.93 -9.03 -17.83
CA ALA A 11 -48.87 -9.50 -18.71
C ALA A 11 -47.78 -8.44 -18.94
N THR A 12 -48.17 -7.17 -19.05
CA THR A 12 -47.25 -6.02 -19.20
C THR A 12 -46.45 -5.82 -17.91
N LYS A 13 -47.11 -5.80 -16.75
CA LYS A 13 -46.45 -5.68 -15.44
C LYS A 13 -45.46 -6.81 -15.16
N THR A 14 -45.78 -8.03 -15.60
CA THR A 14 -44.92 -9.21 -15.46
C THR A 14 -43.72 -9.17 -16.40
N LYS A 15 -43.90 -8.69 -17.65
CA LYS A 15 -42.79 -8.44 -18.58
C LYS A 15 -41.86 -7.35 -18.07
N ASP A 16 -42.40 -6.23 -17.60
CA ASP A 16 -41.62 -5.13 -17.04
C ASP A 16 -40.82 -5.58 -15.82
N LYS A 17 -41.43 -6.36 -14.92
CA LYS A 17 -40.73 -6.93 -13.75
C LYS A 17 -39.59 -7.87 -14.17
N LYS A 18 -39.83 -8.81 -15.11
CA LYS A 18 -38.78 -9.72 -15.61
C LYS A 18 -37.65 -8.96 -16.32
N GLN A 19 -37.97 -7.91 -17.07
CA GLN A 19 -36.98 -7.10 -17.77
C GLN A 19 -36.16 -6.24 -16.79
N THR A 20 -36.79 -5.74 -15.73
CA THR A 20 -36.15 -5.00 -14.64
C THR A 20 -35.25 -5.91 -13.80
N ASP A 21 -35.69 -7.12 -13.50
CA ASP A 21 -34.90 -8.13 -12.78
C ASP A 21 -33.69 -8.60 -13.61
N SER A 22 -33.86 -8.78 -14.93
CA SER A 22 -32.78 -9.12 -15.87
C SER A 22 -31.74 -8.00 -15.98
N LYS A 23 -32.18 -6.73 -16.12
CA LYS A 23 -31.30 -5.55 -16.14
C LYS A 23 -30.53 -5.39 -14.83
N THR A 24 -31.19 -5.57 -13.69
CA THR A 24 -30.58 -5.49 -12.36
C THR A 24 -29.52 -6.59 -12.15
N ARG A 25 -29.81 -7.82 -12.56
CA ARG A 25 -28.85 -8.94 -12.51
C ARG A 25 -27.64 -8.71 -13.41
N THR A 26 -27.86 -8.20 -14.63
CA THR A 26 -26.77 -7.90 -15.58
C THR A 26 -25.87 -6.77 -15.08
N SER A 27 -26.46 -5.69 -14.55
CA SER A 27 -25.72 -4.58 -13.92
C SER A 27 -24.89 -5.06 -12.72
N SER A 28 -25.45 -5.91 -11.86
CA SER A 28 -24.74 -6.48 -10.71
C SER A 28 -23.56 -7.37 -11.13
N LYS A 29 -23.74 -8.18 -12.18
CA LYS A 29 -22.66 -9.01 -12.76
C LYS A 29 -21.53 -8.14 -13.33
N ALA A 30 -21.86 -7.10 -14.09
CA ALA A 30 -20.88 -6.16 -14.63
C ALA A 30 -20.10 -5.43 -13.52
N ALA A 31 -20.79 -4.97 -12.47
CA ALA A 31 -20.17 -4.29 -11.34
C ALA A 31 -19.21 -5.20 -10.56
N ASN A 32 -19.58 -6.48 -10.35
CA ASN A 32 -18.67 -7.49 -9.77
C ASN A 32 -17.42 -7.71 -10.63
N GLN A 33 -17.61 -7.73 -11.95
CA GLN A 33 -16.50 -7.93 -12.88
C GLN A 33 -15.57 -6.72 -12.92
N GLY A 34 -16.12 -5.50 -12.89
CA GLY A 34 -15.35 -4.26 -12.77
C GLY A 34 -14.49 -4.23 -11.50
N LEU A 35 -15.07 -4.56 -10.35
CA LEU A 35 -14.34 -4.66 -9.08
C LEU A 35 -13.24 -5.74 -9.12
N LYS A 36 -13.51 -6.89 -9.75
CA LYS A 36 -12.52 -7.96 -9.91
C LYS A 36 -11.33 -7.50 -10.77
N TYR A 37 -11.58 -6.85 -11.90
CA TYR A 37 -10.52 -6.39 -12.78
C TYR A 37 -9.72 -5.24 -12.19
N SER A 38 -10.36 -4.27 -11.53
CA SER A 38 -9.64 -3.21 -10.82
C SER A 38 -8.76 -3.76 -9.69
N THR A 39 -9.23 -4.79 -8.98
CA THR A 39 -8.43 -5.49 -7.96
C THR A 39 -7.22 -6.18 -8.58
N ALA A 40 -7.41 -6.87 -9.71
CA ALA A 40 -6.31 -7.54 -10.41
C ALA A 40 -5.28 -6.53 -10.93
N PHE A 41 -5.75 -5.43 -11.51
CA PHE A 41 -4.91 -4.33 -11.98
C PHE A 41 -4.08 -3.72 -10.84
N TRP A 42 -4.73 -3.36 -9.74
CA TRP A 42 -4.06 -2.89 -8.53
C TRP A 42 -3.02 -3.89 -8.02
N PHE A 43 -3.40 -5.17 -7.93
CA PHE A 43 -2.52 -6.21 -7.40
C PHE A 43 -1.27 -6.40 -8.25
N VAL A 44 -1.41 -6.42 -9.59
CA VAL A 44 -0.27 -6.53 -10.50
C VAL A 44 0.64 -5.31 -10.39
N ALA A 45 0.07 -4.10 -10.32
CA ALA A 45 0.83 -2.88 -10.13
C ALA A 45 1.60 -2.88 -8.80
N VAL A 46 0.95 -3.26 -7.70
CA VAL A 46 1.61 -3.39 -6.39
C VAL A 46 2.72 -4.44 -6.43
N LEU A 47 2.47 -5.62 -7.01
CA LEU A 47 3.48 -6.68 -7.09
C LEU A 47 4.73 -6.20 -7.83
N ALA A 48 4.55 -5.59 -9.01
CA ALA A 48 5.66 -5.07 -9.81
C ALA A 48 6.43 -3.98 -9.06
N GLY A 49 5.73 -3.00 -8.50
CA GLY A 49 6.36 -1.88 -7.80
C GLY A 49 7.06 -2.30 -6.50
N GLN A 50 6.50 -3.24 -5.74
CA GLN A 50 7.12 -3.78 -4.51
C GLN A 50 8.38 -4.58 -4.82
N TRP A 51 8.38 -5.38 -5.88
CA TRP A 51 9.57 -6.15 -6.26
C TRP A 51 10.66 -5.29 -6.87
N PHE A 52 10.29 -4.24 -7.62
CA PHE A 52 11.24 -3.21 -8.02
C PHE A 52 11.82 -2.47 -6.81
N PHE A 53 11.00 -2.13 -5.81
CA PHE A 53 11.47 -1.49 -4.59
C PHE A 53 12.37 -2.41 -3.75
N PHE A 54 12.06 -3.70 -3.70
CA PHE A 54 12.95 -4.72 -3.11
C PHE A 54 14.30 -4.76 -3.83
N TYR A 55 14.30 -4.80 -5.17
CA TYR A 55 15.52 -4.75 -5.97
C TYR A 55 16.35 -3.50 -5.63
N TYR A 56 15.72 -2.33 -5.56
CA TYR A 56 16.38 -1.10 -5.14
C TYR A 56 16.99 -1.20 -3.73
N ILE A 57 16.23 -1.70 -2.74
CA ILE A 57 16.72 -1.81 -1.36
C ILE A 57 17.95 -2.70 -1.28
N ILE A 58 17.93 -3.86 -1.93
CA ILE A 58 19.08 -4.77 -1.92
C ILE A 58 20.25 -4.16 -2.69
N SER A 59 20.00 -3.55 -3.84
CA SER A 59 21.03 -2.94 -4.70
C SER A 59 21.74 -1.77 -4.01
N PHE A 60 20.99 -0.92 -3.29
CA PHE A 60 21.55 0.25 -2.64
C PHE A 60 22.00 -0.03 -1.21
N TYR A 61 21.11 -0.48 -0.32
CA TYR A 61 21.43 -0.71 1.10
C TYR A 61 22.12 -2.05 1.33
N GLY A 62 21.70 -3.12 0.64
CA GLY A 62 22.31 -4.44 0.81
C GLY A 62 23.77 -4.46 0.37
N PHE A 63 24.07 -4.02 -0.85
CA PHE A 63 25.44 -3.99 -1.37
C PHE A 63 26.34 -2.99 -0.66
N SER A 64 25.82 -1.85 -0.17
CA SER A 64 26.64 -0.91 0.61
C SER A 64 27.11 -1.50 1.94
N VAL A 65 26.30 -2.33 2.61
CA VAL A 65 26.77 -3.10 3.80
C VAL A 65 27.85 -4.10 3.41
N ILE A 66 27.65 -4.85 2.33
CA ILE A 66 28.60 -5.90 1.89
C ILE A 66 29.96 -5.32 1.51
N ASN A 67 29.97 -4.13 0.90
CA ASN A 67 31.19 -3.47 0.43
C ASN A 67 31.77 -2.43 1.41
N ASP A 68 31.28 -2.40 2.66
CA ASP A 68 31.71 -1.42 3.68
C ASP A 68 31.61 0.04 3.23
N ASN A 69 30.58 0.36 2.44
CA ASN A 69 30.32 1.69 1.87
C ASN A 69 29.01 2.27 2.43
N MET A 70 28.81 2.17 3.74
CA MET A 70 27.56 2.61 4.39
C MET A 70 27.42 4.15 4.42
N GLU A 71 28.51 4.89 4.27
CA GLU A 71 28.50 6.36 4.14
C GLU A 71 27.64 6.85 2.96
N ILE A 72 27.46 6.03 1.91
CA ILE A 72 26.59 6.37 0.78
C ILE A 72 25.13 6.62 1.18
N TRP A 73 24.69 6.15 2.35
CA TRP A 73 23.36 6.43 2.86
C TRP A 73 23.17 7.92 3.20
N ASN A 74 24.24 8.67 3.46
CA ASN A 74 24.15 10.10 3.77
C ASN A 74 23.79 10.97 2.55
N ARG A 75 23.59 10.37 1.38
CA ARG A 75 22.93 11.04 0.25
C ARG A 75 21.52 11.53 0.57
N TRP A 76 20.91 11.03 1.65
CA TRP A 76 19.63 11.53 2.16
C TRP A 76 19.73 12.82 2.99
N GLU A 77 20.94 13.35 3.24
CA GLU A 77 21.15 14.57 4.03
C GLU A 77 20.47 15.81 3.43
N VAL A 78 20.30 15.84 2.10
CA VAL A 78 19.53 16.88 1.42
C VAL A 78 18.09 16.97 1.93
N PHE A 79 17.52 15.85 2.41
CA PHE A 79 16.20 15.80 3.06
C PHE A 79 16.27 15.91 4.59
N GLY A 80 17.41 16.34 5.14
CA GLY A 80 17.61 16.54 6.58
C GLY A 80 17.76 15.26 7.39
N LYS A 81 18.20 14.16 6.76
CA LYS A 81 18.44 12.87 7.43
C LYS A 81 19.87 12.41 7.23
N THR A 82 20.56 12.01 8.30
CA THR A 82 21.93 11.45 8.27
C THR A 82 21.91 10.01 8.76
N PRO A 83 21.65 9.02 7.87
CA PRO A 83 21.46 7.64 8.29
C PRO A 83 22.70 6.91 8.77
N TYR A 84 23.88 7.28 8.28
CA TYR A 84 25.16 6.72 8.70
C TYR A 84 25.95 7.75 9.52
N GLN A 85 26.36 7.36 10.73
CA GLN A 85 27.17 8.22 11.61
C GLN A 85 28.41 7.44 12.07
N VAL A 86 29.59 8.03 11.91
CA VAL A 86 30.85 7.42 12.35
C VAL A 86 30.83 7.25 13.87
N GLY A 87 31.12 6.03 14.34
CA GLY A 87 31.13 5.69 15.77
C GLY A 87 29.77 5.29 16.36
N ASP A 88 28.66 5.43 15.63
CA ASP A 88 27.32 5.04 16.08
C ASP A 88 26.94 3.62 15.62
N PHE A 89 27.59 2.61 16.21
CA PHE A 89 27.32 1.21 15.83
C PHE A 89 25.84 0.83 15.99
N ALA A 90 25.22 1.18 17.13
CA ALA A 90 23.85 0.80 17.45
C ALA A 90 22.84 1.44 16.48
N GLY A 91 22.99 2.73 16.19
CA GLY A 91 22.11 3.43 15.26
C GLY A 91 22.32 2.99 13.81
N ASN A 92 23.56 2.81 13.37
CA ASN A 92 23.86 2.29 12.03
C ASN A 92 23.26 0.89 11.82
N LEU A 93 23.41 0.00 12.81
CA LEU A 93 22.81 -1.34 12.77
C LEU A 93 21.28 -1.27 12.75
N ALA A 94 20.68 -0.43 13.59
CA ALA A 94 19.22 -0.26 13.63
C ALA A 94 18.68 0.24 12.28
N PHE A 95 19.35 1.23 11.66
CA PHE A 95 18.99 1.74 10.35
C PHE A 95 19.16 0.68 9.25
N ALA A 96 20.30 -0.01 9.22
CA ALA A 96 20.55 -1.08 8.24
C ALA A 96 19.49 -2.19 8.34
N ALA A 97 19.22 -2.67 9.55
CA ALA A 97 18.21 -3.68 9.82
C ALA A 97 16.81 -3.21 9.40
N HIS A 98 16.47 -1.95 9.67
CA HIS A 98 15.19 -1.36 9.29
C HIS A 98 15.05 -1.25 7.76
N ALA A 99 16.04 -0.66 7.10
CA ALA A 99 16.04 -0.41 5.65
C ALA A 99 16.03 -1.72 4.85
N ILE A 100 16.92 -2.67 5.17
CA ILE A 100 16.98 -3.98 4.50
C ILE A 100 15.75 -4.82 4.85
N GLY A 101 15.29 -4.75 6.10
CA GLY A 101 14.05 -5.37 6.56
C GLY A 101 12.84 -4.96 5.73
N ALA A 102 12.79 -3.71 5.27
CA ALA A 102 11.70 -3.23 4.42
C ALA A 102 11.67 -3.94 3.06
N GLY A 103 12.83 -4.39 2.57
CA GLY A 103 12.92 -5.24 1.37
C GLY A 103 12.23 -6.60 1.57
N PHE A 104 12.42 -7.24 2.72
CA PHE A 104 11.72 -8.50 3.04
C PHE A 104 10.21 -8.31 3.15
N VAL A 105 9.76 -7.19 3.72
CA VAL A 105 8.34 -6.82 3.75
C VAL A 105 7.80 -6.64 2.33
N ALA A 106 8.56 -5.96 1.46
CA ALA A 106 8.15 -5.70 0.09
C ALA A 106 7.99 -6.99 -0.73
N PHE A 107 8.99 -7.86 -0.69
CA PHE A 107 8.97 -9.14 -1.40
C PHE A 107 7.95 -10.12 -0.78
N GLY A 108 8.09 -10.39 0.51
CA GLY A 108 7.32 -11.40 1.23
C GLY A 108 5.85 -11.03 1.41
N GLY A 109 5.54 -9.74 1.59
CA GLY A 109 4.17 -9.23 1.77
C GLY A 109 3.31 -9.40 0.52
N ALA A 110 3.84 -9.11 -0.66
CA ALA A 110 3.09 -9.26 -1.90
C ALA A 110 2.70 -10.74 -2.15
N LEU A 111 3.58 -11.68 -1.79
CA LEU A 111 3.31 -13.12 -1.85
C LEU A 111 2.18 -13.57 -0.91
N GLN A 112 1.96 -12.88 0.22
CA GLN A 112 0.90 -13.22 1.17
C GLN A 112 -0.51 -12.98 0.61
N LEU A 113 -0.65 -12.02 -0.32
CA LEU A 113 -1.94 -11.66 -0.89
C LEU A 113 -2.41 -12.65 -1.98
N LEU A 114 -1.47 -13.38 -2.60
CA LEU A 114 -1.75 -14.35 -3.67
C LEU A 114 -2.68 -15.48 -3.20
N PRO A 115 -3.91 -15.60 -3.76
CA PRO A 115 -4.80 -16.72 -3.45
C PRO A 115 -4.20 -18.09 -3.77
N GLN A 116 -3.42 -18.18 -4.84
CA GLN A 116 -2.77 -19.40 -5.32
C GLN A 116 -1.76 -19.92 -4.29
N MET A 117 -0.99 -19.03 -3.65
CA MET A 117 -0.03 -19.41 -2.61
C MET A 117 -0.72 -20.06 -1.41
N ARG A 118 -1.89 -19.53 -1.02
CA ARG A 118 -2.69 -20.09 0.06
C ARG A 118 -3.30 -21.45 -0.28
N ARG A 119 -3.71 -21.63 -1.54
CA ARG A 119 -4.37 -22.86 -2.01
C ARG A 119 -3.39 -24.01 -2.23
N TYR A 120 -2.28 -23.74 -2.90
CA TYR A 120 -1.33 -24.77 -3.36
C TYR A 120 -0.11 -24.93 -2.45
N PHE A 121 0.31 -23.88 -1.74
CA PHE A 121 1.50 -23.88 -0.90
C PHE A 121 1.21 -23.41 0.54
N PRO A 122 0.28 -24.05 1.27
CA PRO A 122 -0.16 -23.57 2.58
C PRO A 122 0.94 -23.58 3.66
N LYS A 123 1.90 -24.53 3.59
CA LYS A 123 3.06 -24.54 4.50
C LYS A 123 3.97 -23.33 4.27
N PHE A 124 4.25 -23.01 3.01
CA PHE A 124 5.01 -21.83 2.64
C PHE A 124 4.30 -20.54 3.07
N HIS A 125 3.00 -20.43 2.79
CA HIS A 125 2.19 -19.27 3.20
C HIS A 125 2.30 -19.01 4.72
N LYS A 126 2.24 -20.06 5.54
CA LYS A 126 2.41 -19.97 7.00
C LYS A 126 3.82 -19.54 7.39
N ALA A 127 4.86 -20.20 6.87
CA ALA A 127 6.25 -19.86 7.19
C ALA A 127 6.59 -18.41 6.80
N ASN A 128 6.26 -18.01 5.57
CA ASN A 128 6.40 -16.63 5.12
C ASN A 128 5.53 -15.67 5.94
N GLY A 129 4.39 -16.13 6.48
CA GLY A 129 3.51 -15.31 7.32
C GLY A 129 4.12 -15.03 8.68
N TYR A 130 4.73 -16.03 9.31
CA TYR A 130 5.47 -15.84 10.55
C TYR A 130 6.68 -14.92 10.37
N LEU A 131 7.45 -15.14 9.30
CA LEU A 131 8.57 -14.26 8.96
C LEU A 131 8.08 -12.83 8.74
N TYR A 132 7.04 -12.63 7.95
CA TYR A 132 6.46 -11.31 7.69
C TYR A 132 6.03 -10.61 8.99
N LEU A 133 5.28 -11.30 9.87
CA LEU A 133 4.82 -10.74 11.14
C LEU A 133 6.00 -10.37 12.07
N LEU A 134 7.03 -11.21 12.14
CA LEU A 134 8.23 -10.92 12.92
C LEU A 134 8.97 -9.70 12.35
N THR A 135 9.13 -9.64 11.02
CA THR A 135 9.83 -8.55 10.33
C THR A 135 9.11 -7.23 10.55
N VAL A 136 7.79 -7.13 10.32
CA VAL A 136 7.07 -5.86 10.52
C VAL A 136 7.04 -5.42 11.98
N PHE A 137 7.01 -6.37 12.92
CA PHE A 137 7.13 -6.06 14.35
C PHE A 137 8.52 -5.47 14.67
N ALA A 138 9.59 -6.15 14.26
CA ALA A 138 10.96 -5.70 14.49
C ALA A 138 11.23 -4.33 13.84
N LEU A 139 10.73 -4.13 12.62
CA LEU A 139 10.84 -2.87 11.89
C LEU A 139 10.09 -1.75 12.61
N SER A 140 8.89 -2.00 13.13
CA SER A 140 8.18 -0.99 13.88
C SER A 140 8.93 -0.58 15.14
N VAL A 141 9.51 -1.54 15.88
CA VAL A 141 10.31 -1.26 17.08
C VAL A 141 11.57 -0.47 16.72
N SER A 142 12.33 -0.89 15.70
CA SER A 142 13.52 -0.15 15.28
C SER A 142 13.17 1.23 14.72
N GLY A 143 12.01 1.39 14.06
CA GLY A 143 11.51 2.69 13.62
C GLY A 143 11.26 3.65 14.78
N PHE A 144 10.68 3.17 15.89
CA PHE A 144 10.55 3.99 17.10
C PHE A 144 11.91 4.39 17.67
N TYR A 145 12.86 3.45 17.74
CA TYR A 145 14.22 3.77 18.18
C TYR A 145 14.86 4.87 17.31
N LEU A 146 14.75 4.75 15.98
CA LEU A 146 15.32 5.74 15.05
C LEU A 146 14.70 7.12 15.27
N VAL A 147 13.37 7.20 15.40
CA VAL A 147 12.66 8.49 15.54
C VAL A 147 12.82 9.12 16.93
N TRP A 148 12.80 8.33 18.00
CA TRP A 148 12.70 8.87 19.37
C TRP A 148 14.00 8.83 20.16
N VAL A 149 14.96 8.00 19.76
CA VAL A 149 16.21 7.80 20.50
C VAL A 149 17.40 8.27 19.68
N ARG A 150 17.49 7.86 18.42
CA ARG A 150 18.64 8.17 17.56
C ARG A 150 18.60 9.61 17.03
N ASP A 151 17.48 10.02 16.46
CA ASP A 151 17.32 11.37 15.92
C ASP A 151 17.08 12.36 17.07
N GLN A 152 18.14 12.97 17.61
CA GLN A 152 18.07 13.87 18.78
C GLN A 152 17.48 15.27 18.51
N HIS A 153 16.73 15.43 17.42
CA HIS A 153 16.10 16.70 17.06
C HIS A 153 14.65 16.77 17.58
N PRO A 154 14.07 17.97 17.74
CA PRO A 154 12.65 18.10 18.04
C PRO A 154 11.81 17.32 17.05
N ILE A 155 10.84 16.55 17.56
CA ILE A 155 10.00 15.70 16.70
C ILE A 155 9.11 16.58 15.84
N THR A 156 9.32 16.48 14.54
CA THR A 156 8.55 17.13 13.49
C THR A 156 7.33 16.30 13.08
N LEU A 157 6.49 16.85 12.21
CA LEU A 157 5.24 16.20 11.77
C LEU A 157 5.47 14.83 11.11
N ASP A 158 6.57 14.65 10.39
CA ASP A 158 6.99 13.35 9.82
C ASP A 158 7.27 12.31 10.90
N GLY A 159 7.91 12.70 12.00
CA GLY A 159 8.16 11.84 13.16
C GLY A 159 6.86 11.43 13.86
N ILE A 160 5.92 12.35 14.01
CA ILE A 160 4.57 12.07 14.56
C ILE A 160 3.80 11.11 13.65
N GLY A 161 3.73 11.40 12.34
CA GLY A 161 3.04 10.55 11.37
C GLY A 161 3.64 9.14 11.29
N THR A 162 4.97 9.05 11.28
CA THR A 162 5.69 7.76 11.30
C THR A 162 5.42 6.98 12.58
N SER A 163 5.35 7.65 13.73
CA SER A 163 5.04 7.02 15.02
C SER A 163 3.61 6.47 15.06
N ILE A 164 2.63 7.24 14.58
CA ILE A 164 1.24 6.77 14.46
C ILE A 164 1.16 5.54 13.55
N ASN A 165 1.83 5.58 12.39
CA ASN A 165 1.88 4.42 11.50
C ASN A 165 2.54 3.20 12.18
N GLY A 166 3.61 3.40 12.96
CA GLY A 166 4.22 2.34 13.77
C GLY A 166 3.25 1.70 14.76
N ILE A 167 2.47 2.50 15.49
CA ILE A 167 1.42 2.00 16.39
C ILE A 167 0.39 1.17 15.62
N LEU A 168 -0.04 1.64 14.44
CA LEU A 168 -0.98 0.90 13.59
C LEU A 168 -0.39 -0.44 13.12
N ILE A 169 0.89 -0.47 12.72
CA ILE A 169 1.58 -1.71 12.33
C ILE A 169 1.55 -2.71 13.49
N LEU A 170 1.92 -2.30 14.71
CA LEU A 170 1.92 -3.18 15.89
C LEU A 170 0.51 -3.70 16.20
N ALA A 171 -0.49 -2.81 16.21
CA ALA A 171 -1.88 -3.18 16.47
C ALA A 171 -2.40 -4.17 15.41
N PHE A 172 -2.15 -3.91 14.12
CA PHE A 172 -2.66 -4.75 13.04
C PHE A 172 -1.91 -6.08 12.96
N THR A 173 -0.62 -6.10 13.32
CA THR A 173 0.16 -7.33 13.52
C THR A 173 -0.50 -8.22 14.58
N PHE A 174 -0.83 -7.65 15.74
CA PHE A 174 -1.52 -8.36 16.80
C PHE A 174 -2.88 -8.92 16.35
N PHE A 175 -3.74 -8.11 15.73
CA PHE A 175 -5.05 -8.58 15.27
C PHE A 175 -4.97 -9.61 14.15
N CYS A 176 -4.03 -9.45 13.22
CA CYS A 176 -3.77 -10.42 12.14
C CYS A 176 -3.37 -11.79 12.71
N ALA A 177 -2.44 -11.81 13.68
CA ALA A 177 -2.00 -13.02 14.35
C ALA A 177 -3.12 -13.63 15.22
N ARG A 178 -3.81 -12.83 16.02
CA ARG A 178 -4.90 -13.27 16.91
C ARG A 178 -6.03 -13.94 16.14
N THR A 179 -6.46 -13.35 15.03
CA THR A 179 -7.52 -13.91 14.18
C THR A 179 -7.09 -15.18 13.46
N ALA A 180 -5.82 -15.30 13.07
CA ALA A 180 -5.26 -16.55 12.54
C ALA A 180 -5.27 -17.68 13.59
N ILE A 181 -4.82 -17.40 14.82
CA ILE A 181 -4.79 -18.37 15.93
C ILE A 181 -6.21 -18.84 16.28
N LYS A 182 -7.17 -17.91 16.32
CA LYS A 182 -8.59 -18.22 16.55
C LYS A 182 -9.28 -18.91 15.36
N LYS A 183 -8.55 -19.17 14.26
CA LYS A 183 -9.07 -19.75 13.02
C LYS A 183 -10.21 -18.93 12.38
N ASP A 184 -10.30 -17.64 12.67
CA ASP A 184 -11.23 -16.71 12.03
C ASP A 184 -10.62 -16.19 10.72
N ILE A 185 -10.72 -17.02 9.68
CA ILE A 185 -10.06 -16.77 8.40
C ILE A 185 -10.62 -15.55 7.68
N ARG A 186 -11.91 -15.25 7.84
CA ARG A 186 -12.54 -14.10 7.18
C ARG A 186 -11.95 -12.81 7.73
N ASN A 187 -11.89 -12.65 9.05
CA ASN A 187 -11.32 -11.45 9.65
C ASN A 187 -9.80 -11.41 9.55
N HIS A 188 -9.12 -12.56 9.63
CA HIS A 188 -7.67 -12.64 9.36
C HIS A 188 -7.32 -12.05 7.99
N ARG A 189 -8.08 -12.36 6.93
CA ARG A 189 -7.85 -11.77 5.60
C ARG A 189 -7.99 -10.26 5.59
N LYS A 190 -9.02 -9.71 6.24
CA LYS A 190 -9.22 -8.25 6.32
C LYS A 190 -8.07 -7.59 7.08
N TRP A 191 -7.63 -8.16 8.21
CA TRP A 191 -6.48 -7.65 8.98
C TRP A 191 -5.15 -7.81 8.25
N ALA A 192 -4.93 -8.89 7.51
CA ALA A 192 -3.72 -9.09 6.71
C ALA A 192 -3.60 -8.02 5.61
N VAL A 193 -4.70 -7.67 4.93
CA VAL A 193 -4.71 -6.57 3.96
C VAL A 193 -4.41 -5.23 4.64
N ARG A 194 -5.05 -4.92 5.77
CA ARG A 194 -4.76 -3.68 6.52
C ARG A 194 -3.30 -3.59 6.93
N LEU A 195 -2.76 -4.67 7.49
CA LEU A 195 -1.36 -4.76 7.89
C LEU A 195 -0.42 -4.57 6.69
N PHE A 196 -0.72 -5.21 5.56
CA PHE A 196 0.06 -5.04 4.34
C PHE A 196 0.10 -3.58 3.90
N LEU A 197 -1.02 -2.86 3.98
CA LEU A 197 -1.10 -1.46 3.57
C LEU A 197 -0.31 -0.54 4.51
N VAL A 198 -0.47 -0.65 5.84
CA VAL A 198 0.26 0.22 6.80
C VAL A 198 1.76 -0.10 6.86
N SER A 199 2.14 -1.37 6.66
CA SER A 199 3.55 -1.76 6.58
C SER A 199 4.24 -1.21 5.32
N ASN A 200 3.46 -0.84 4.31
CA ASN A 200 3.94 -0.22 3.07
C ASN A 200 3.65 1.30 3.00
N ALA A 201 3.20 1.93 4.09
CA ALA A 201 2.90 3.36 4.13
C ALA A 201 4.06 4.22 3.65
N GLN A 202 5.29 3.90 4.09
CA GLN A 202 6.49 4.60 3.66
C GLN A 202 6.73 4.44 2.15
N TRP A 203 6.44 3.29 1.55
CA TRP A 203 6.51 3.13 0.10
C TRP A 203 5.44 3.98 -0.62
N PHE A 204 4.18 3.95 -0.13
CA PHE A 204 3.12 4.83 -0.64
C PHE A 204 3.44 6.33 -0.48
N LEU A 205 4.18 6.71 0.57
CA LEU A 205 4.66 8.08 0.76
C LEU A 205 5.49 8.52 -0.45
N ARG A 206 6.52 7.74 -0.84
CA ARG A 206 7.39 8.06 -1.98
C ARG A 206 6.57 8.11 -3.27
N LEU A 207 5.76 7.09 -3.52
CA LEU A 207 4.96 7.05 -4.75
C LEU A 207 3.99 8.22 -4.86
N GLY A 208 3.32 8.60 -3.77
CA GLY A 208 2.42 9.76 -3.78
C GLY A 208 3.14 11.08 -3.98
N VAL A 209 4.33 11.27 -3.40
CA VAL A 209 5.19 12.45 -3.66
C VAL A 209 5.54 12.55 -5.13
N PHE A 210 6.08 11.49 -5.73
CA PHE A 210 6.45 11.51 -7.16
C PHE A 210 5.23 11.60 -8.06
N SER A 211 4.09 11.00 -7.67
CA SER A 211 2.85 11.17 -8.40
C SER A 211 2.39 12.63 -8.38
N TYR A 212 2.47 13.32 -7.23
CA TYR A 212 2.09 14.72 -7.11
C TYR A 212 2.98 15.61 -7.99
N LEU A 213 4.30 15.44 -7.90
CA LEU A 213 5.26 16.21 -8.69
C LEU A 213 5.02 16.00 -10.19
N VAL A 214 4.96 14.75 -10.66
CA VAL A 214 4.79 14.44 -12.09
C VAL A 214 3.44 14.91 -12.62
N THR A 215 2.34 14.65 -11.89
CA THR A 215 1.00 15.05 -12.35
C THR A 215 0.83 16.57 -12.32
N GLY A 216 1.33 17.25 -11.29
CA GLY A 216 1.31 18.71 -11.21
C GLY A 216 2.05 19.36 -12.37
N THR A 217 3.29 18.94 -12.64
CA THR A 217 4.07 19.45 -13.79
C THR A 217 3.38 19.15 -15.12
N SER A 218 2.82 17.94 -15.30
CA SER A 218 2.11 17.56 -16.53
C SER A 218 0.85 18.39 -16.77
N LEU A 219 0.25 18.96 -15.72
CA LEU A 219 -0.90 19.85 -15.78
C LEU A 219 -0.50 21.33 -15.91
N GLY A 220 0.79 21.64 -16.06
CA GLY A 220 1.29 23.02 -16.19
C GLY A 220 1.36 23.78 -14.86
N LEU A 221 1.33 23.07 -13.73
CA LEU A 221 1.58 23.63 -12.41
C LEU A 221 3.08 23.56 -12.07
N ASP A 222 3.48 24.22 -10.98
CA ASP A 222 4.86 24.27 -10.48
C ASP A 222 4.97 23.64 -9.08
N PRO A 223 4.75 22.31 -8.94
CA PRO A 223 4.77 21.63 -7.64
C PRO A 223 6.19 21.52 -7.09
N LYS A 224 6.39 21.82 -5.81
CA LYS A 224 7.71 21.86 -5.16
C LYS A 224 7.68 21.28 -3.76
N PHE A 225 8.84 20.78 -3.32
CA PHE A 225 9.01 20.39 -1.93
C PHE A 225 8.72 21.58 -1.00
N GLY A 226 7.85 21.34 0.00
CA GLY A 226 7.33 22.39 0.88
C GLY A 226 5.86 22.75 0.63
N ASP A 227 5.28 22.28 -0.49
CA ASP A 227 3.85 22.49 -0.74
C ASP A 227 2.97 21.90 0.38
N PRO A 228 1.76 22.45 0.62
CA PRO A 228 0.83 21.93 1.62
C PRO A 228 0.50 20.43 1.45
N PHE A 229 0.71 19.89 0.25
CA PHE A 229 0.56 18.47 -0.04
C PHE A 229 1.41 17.58 0.89
N PHE A 230 2.67 17.93 1.15
CA PHE A 230 3.61 17.08 1.89
C PHE A 230 3.22 16.80 3.36
N PRO A 231 2.86 17.82 4.18
CA PRO A 231 2.39 17.56 5.55
C PRO A 231 1.06 16.79 5.56
N MET A 232 0.17 17.00 4.58
CA MET A 232 -1.06 16.20 4.46
C MET A 232 -0.75 14.74 4.08
N TRP A 233 0.15 14.54 3.12
CA TRP A 233 0.50 13.23 2.58
C TRP A 233 1.27 12.37 3.58
N THR A 234 1.97 12.98 4.53
CA THR A 234 2.59 12.30 5.67
C THR A 234 1.61 11.37 6.40
N PHE A 235 0.35 11.78 6.55
CA PHE A 235 -0.72 10.94 7.08
C PHE A 235 -1.51 10.21 5.97
N GLY A 236 -1.72 10.90 4.84
CA GLY A 236 -2.44 10.37 3.69
C GLY A 236 -1.90 9.03 3.16
N CYS A 237 -0.58 8.83 3.23
CA CYS A 237 0.09 7.64 2.74
C CYS A 237 -0.34 6.32 3.40
N PHE A 238 -0.92 6.35 4.61
CA PHE A 238 -1.56 5.17 5.23
C PHE A 238 -3.07 5.34 5.40
N VAL A 239 -3.59 6.56 5.56
CA VAL A 239 -5.03 6.80 5.70
C VAL A 239 -5.78 6.47 4.40
N ILE A 240 -5.33 6.95 3.25
CA ILE A 240 -6.03 6.75 1.97
C ILE A 240 -6.06 5.26 1.59
N PRO A 241 -4.95 4.50 1.66
CA PRO A 241 -5.01 3.06 1.42
C PRO A 241 -5.97 2.33 2.37
N LEU A 242 -6.02 2.71 3.65
CA LEU A 242 -6.96 2.11 4.60
C LEU A 242 -8.42 2.43 4.29
N VAL A 243 -8.74 3.69 3.97
CA VAL A 243 -10.08 4.10 3.54
C VAL A 243 -10.50 3.32 2.29
N MET A 244 -9.59 3.18 1.32
CA MET A 244 -9.83 2.36 0.13
C MET A 244 -10.05 0.88 0.47
N ALA A 245 -9.32 0.33 1.44
CA ALA A 245 -9.53 -1.04 1.90
C ALA A 245 -10.92 -1.24 2.53
N GLU A 246 -11.39 -0.30 3.36
CA GLU A 246 -12.75 -0.37 3.93
C GLU A 246 -13.83 -0.26 2.86
N LEU A 247 -13.67 0.67 1.91
CA LEU A 247 -14.57 0.80 0.75
C LEU A 247 -14.59 -0.49 -0.08
N TYR A 248 -13.43 -1.12 -0.28
CA TYR A 248 -13.32 -2.40 -0.97
C TYR A 248 -14.04 -3.53 -0.23
N PHE A 249 -13.87 -3.64 1.10
CA PHE A 249 -14.58 -4.64 1.89
C PHE A 249 -16.10 -4.42 1.87
N LEU A 250 -16.54 -3.16 1.97
CA LEU A 250 -17.95 -2.80 1.87
C LEU A 250 -18.53 -3.17 0.49
N ALA A 251 -17.80 -2.88 -0.58
CA ALA A 251 -18.19 -3.23 -1.94
C ALA A 251 -18.28 -4.75 -2.15
N GLY A 252 -17.40 -5.52 -1.49
CA GLY A 252 -17.44 -6.99 -1.51
C GLY A 252 -18.62 -7.59 -0.75
N ASP A 253 -19.04 -6.97 0.35
CA ASP A 253 -20.12 -7.46 1.21
C ASP A 253 -21.53 -7.00 0.75
N THR A 254 -21.64 -5.99 -0.13
CA THR A 254 -22.94 -5.43 -0.59
C THR A 254 -23.46 -5.99 -1.93
N HIS A 255 -24.78 -5.91 -2.15
CA HIS A 255 -25.43 -6.21 -3.43
C HIS A 255 -25.58 -4.98 -4.34
N ARG A 256 -25.34 -3.76 -3.83
CA ARG A 256 -25.54 -2.50 -4.56
C ARG A 256 -24.47 -2.29 -5.62
N SER A 257 -24.86 -2.26 -6.90
CA SER A 257 -23.93 -2.03 -8.02
C SER A 257 -23.20 -0.69 -7.94
N ALA A 258 -23.86 0.36 -7.42
CA ALA A 258 -23.26 1.69 -7.29
C ALA A 258 -22.00 1.68 -6.41
N VAL A 259 -22.06 1.03 -5.23
CA VAL A 259 -20.92 0.95 -4.30
C VAL A 259 -19.74 0.20 -4.94
N LYS A 260 -20.03 -0.86 -5.71
CA LYS A 260 -19.01 -1.63 -6.44
C LYS A 260 -18.33 -0.79 -7.52
N TRP A 261 -19.09 0.01 -8.26
CA TRP A 261 -18.52 0.92 -9.26
C TRP A 261 -17.71 2.04 -8.64
N ILE A 262 -18.17 2.63 -7.53
CA ILE A 262 -17.40 3.62 -6.78
C ILE A 262 -16.07 3.00 -6.32
N ALA A 263 -16.11 1.84 -5.67
CA ALA A 263 -14.89 1.16 -5.23
C ALA A 263 -13.96 0.80 -6.39
N ALA A 264 -14.50 0.29 -7.51
CA ALA A 264 -13.71 -0.06 -8.68
C ALA A 264 -13.07 1.16 -9.35
N GLY A 265 -13.81 2.27 -9.47
CA GLY A 265 -13.33 3.54 -10.01
C GLY A 265 -12.26 4.15 -9.13
N SER A 266 -12.52 4.31 -7.83
CA SER A 266 -11.55 4.83 -6.86
C SER A 266 -10.26 4.00 -6.83
N LEU A 267 -10.37 2.67 -6.81
CA LEU A 267 -9.19 1.80 -6.82
C LEU A 267 -8.40 1.95 -8.13
N SER A 268 -9.07 2.05 -9.27
CA SER A 268 -8.42 2.25 -10.57
C SER A 268 -7.68 3.58 -10.63
N ILE A 269 -8.31 4.67 -10.19
CA ILE A 269 -7.70 6.01 -10.13
C ILE A 269 -6.46 5.99 -9.24
N LEU A 270 -6.57 5.45 -8.01
CA LEU A 270 -5.44 5.34 -7.10
C LEU A 270 -4.33 4.46 -7.67
N THR A 271 -4.67 3.41 -8.41
CA THR A 271 -3.68 2.54 -9.08
C THR A 271 -2.95 3.29 -10.20
N VAL A 272 -3.66 4.10 -10.99
CA VAL A 272 -3.03 4.93 -12.03
C VAL A 272 -2.09 5.95 -11.38
N LEU A 273 -2.52 6.68 -10.35
CA LEU A 273 -1.66 7.61 -9.62
C LEU A 273 -0.43 6.91 -9.03
N MET A 274 -0.63 5.73 -8.45
CA MET A 274 0.47 4.91 -7.95
C MET A 274 1.46 4.54 -9.06
N LEU A 275 1.00 4.18 -10.26
CA LEU A 275 1.85 3.91 -11.42
C LEU A 275 2.59 5.15 -11.91
N VAL A 276 1.93 6.32 -11.96
CA VAL A 276 2.61 7.60 -12.27
C VAL A 276 3.72 7.86 -11.27
N GLY A 277 3.44 7.66 -9.97
CA GLY A 277 4.42 7.73 -8.91
C GLY A 277 5.59 6.77 -9.08
N MET A 278 5.33 5.52 -9.49
CA MET A 278 6.39 4.55 -9.77
C MET A 278 7.29 4.99 -10.93
N LEU A 279 6.68 5.45 -12.02
CA LEU A 279 7.41 5.93 -13.20
C LEU A 279 8.25 7.18 -12.87
N GLY A 280 7.73 8.10 -12.07
CA GLY A 280 8.47 9.28 -11.60
C GLY A 280 9.58 8.95 -10.60
N PHE A 281 9.35 7.98 -9.70
CA PHE A 281 10.31 7.61 -8.67
C PHE A 281 11.49 6.79 -9.21
N THR A 282 11.27 6.00 -10.26
CA THR A 282 12.29 5.14 -10.89
C THR A 282 13.57 5.90 -11.32
N PRO A 283 13.52 6.97 -12.12
CA PRO A 283 14.74 7.71 -12.51
C PRO A 283 15.45 8.33 -11.30
N PHE A 284 14.70 8.80 -10.30
CA PHE A 284 15.27 9.29 -9.06
C PHE A 284 16.04 8.19 -8.32
N LEU A 285 15.48 6.98 -8.19
CA LEU A 285 16.19 5.85 -7.57
C LEU A 285 17.45 5.44 -8.35
N ILE A 286 17.41 5.48 -9.68
CA ILE A 286 18.58 5.20 -10.52
C ILE A 286 19.67 6.24 -10.28
N MET A 287 19.32 7.53 -10.20
CA MET A 287 20.25 8.61 -9.87
C MET A 287 20.87 8.45 -8.48
N VAL A 288 20.08 8.04 -7.49
CA VAL A 288 20.56 7.72 -6.14
C VAL A 288 21.53 6.54 -6.18
N MET A 289 21.31 5.52 -7.01
CA MET A 289 22.27 4.41 -7.13
C MET A 289 23.53 4.77 -7.93
N SER A 290 23.44 5.69 -8.90
CA SER A 290 24.54 5.98 -9.83
C SER A 290 25.55 7.02 -9.35
N GLY A 291 25.30 7.72 -8.25
CA GLY A 291 26.19 8.80 -7.79
C GLY A 291 25.75 10.22 -8.14
N GLY A 292 24.63 10.40 -8.86
CA GLY A 292 24.18 11.73 -9.31
C GLY A 292 23.80 12.69 -8.17
N GLU A 293 23.98 13.99 -8.38
CA GLU A 293 23.57 15.01 -7.41
C GLU A 293 22.07 15.00 -7.17
N ILE A 294 21.65 15.17 -5.91
CA ILE A 294 20.25 15.23 -5.52
C ILE A 294 19.93 16.68 -5.16
N SER A 295 19.13 17.36 -5.99
CA SER A 295 18.61 18.70 -5.72
C SER A 295 17.13 18.65 -5.36
N ILE A 296 16.70 19.57 -4.49
CA ILE A 296 15.31 19.75 -4.03
C ILE A 296 14.72 20.99 -4.70
#